data_AF-C5LTK1-F1
#
_entry.id   AF-C5LTK1-F1
#
_cell.length_a   1.000
_cell.length_b   1.000
_cell.length_c   1.000
_cell.angle_alpha   90.00
_cell.angle_beta   90.00
_cell.angle_gamma   90.00
#
_symmetry.space_group_name_H-M   'P 1'
#
loop_
_entity.id
_entity.type
_entity.pdbx_description
1 polymer ?
#
loop_
_entity_poly.entity_id
_entity_poly.type
_entity_poly.pdbx_seq_one_letter_code
_entity_poly.pdbx_strand_id
1 'polypeptide(L)'
;MKVAEPSKSSIDDDVDVDGSDDKIDEEFNIWKKNTPFLYDTVISHTMEWPSLTVEWLPVKPAFDKASDYSTHKMILGTHTSNGDQNYLMIGQVKVPQQSKEEVDIDKYIETPESGAALAASKDRMCISTKINHPGEVNRAKYCPQNPFIIATLTNTGN
;
A
#
# COMPACT_ATOMS: atom_id res chain seq x y z
N MET A 1 -36.14 22.47 52.22
CA MET A 1 -36.03 21.22 51.42
C MET A 1 -34.97 21.49 50.36
N LYS A 2 -33.72 21.03 50.58
CA LYS A 2 -32.61 21.23 49.64
C LYS A 2 -32.65 20.06 48.64
N VAL A 3 -32.77 20.39 47.36
CA VAL A 3 -32.75 19.43 46.26
C VAL A 3 -31.29 18.99 46.05
N ALA A 4 -31.05 17.69 46.03
CA ALA A 4 -29.74 17.10 45.78
C ALA A 4 -29.41 17.16 44.28
N GLU A 5 -28.23 17.66 43.93
CA GLU A 5 -27.67 17.55 42.57
C GLU A 5 -27.16 16.13 42.32
N PRO A 6 -27.36 15.56 41.12
CA PRO A 6 -26.83 14.25 40.79
C PRO A 6 -25.31 14.33 40.56
N SER A 7 -24.61 13.39 41.18
CA SER A 7 -23.18 13.13 40.98
C SER A 7 -22.85 12.93 39.50
N LYS A 8 -21.97 13.77 38.93
CA LYS A 8 -21.31 13.47 37.66
C LYS A 8 -20.42 12.24 37.87
N SER A 9 -20.76 11.13 37.21
CA SER A 9 -19.83 10.04 37.02
C SER A 9 -18.76 10.52 36.03
N SER A 10 -17.54 10.75 36.52
CA SER A 10 -16.35 10.81 35.69
C SER A 10 -16.21 9.43 35.05
N ILE A 11 -16.53 9.34 33.76
CA ILE A 11 -16.07 8.23 32.94
C ILE A 11 -14.60 8.54 32.71
N ASP A 12 -13.75 7.75 33.35
CA ASP A 12 -12.32 7.74 33.10
C ASP A 12 -12.12 7.32 31.64
N ASP A 13 -11.84 8.29 30.77
CA ASP A 13 -11.31 8.07 29.41
C ASP A 13 -9.82 7.69 29.51
N ASP A 14 -9.51 6.65 30.28
CA ASP A 14 -8.23 5.94 30.17
C ASP A 14 -8.34 4.99 28.98
N VAL A 15 -8.15 5.57 27.79
CA VAL A 15 -7.86 4.78 26.59
C VAL A 15 -6.43 4.27 26.76
N ASP A 16 -6.30 3.01 27.14
CA ASP A 16 -5.04 2.24 27.06
C ASP A 16 -4.56 2.21 25.59
N VAL A 17 -3.73 3.18 25.20
CA VAL A 17 -3.10 3.27 23.87
C VAL A 17 -1.75 2.54 23.82
N ASP A 18 -1.22 2.08 24.96
CA ASP A 18 0.17 1.57 25.08
C ASP A 18 0.32 0.05 24.84
N GLY A 19 -0.67 -0.62 24.25
CA GLY A 19 -0.63 -2.07 23.98
C GLY A 19 -1.12 -2.49 22.58
N SER A 20 -1.61 -1.56 21.77
CA SER A 20 -2.10 -1.87 20.42
C SER A 20 -0.96 -1.97 19.41
N ASP A 21 0.01 -1.08 19.49
CA ASP A 21 1.05 -0.94 18.46
C ASP A 21 2.08 -2.09 18.56
N ASP A 22 2.49 -2.44 19.77
CA ASP A 22 3.37 -3.60 20.02
C ASP A 22 2.74 -4.91 19.51
N LYS A 23 1.43 -5.05 19.68
CA LYS A 23 0.69 -6.21 19.19
C LYS A 23 0.60 -6.23 17.67
N ILE A 24 0.38 -5.08 17.03
CA ILE A 24 0.38 -4.96 15.56
C ILE A 24 1.75 -5.34 15.00
N ASP A 25 2.83 -4.89 15.63
CA ASP A 25 4.19 -5.21 15.22
C ASP A 25 4.52 -6.70 15.41
N GLU A 26 4.08 -7.31 16.51
CA GLU A 26 4.21 -8.75 16.72
C GLU A 26 3.47 -9.55 15.65
N GLU A 27 2.20 -9.24 15.40
CA GLU A 27 1.37 -9.89 14.37
C GLU A 27 1.98 -9.70 12.96
N PHE A 28 2.47 -8.50 12.64
CA PHE A 28 3.15 -8.22 11.38
C PHE A 28 4.43 -9.05 11.22
N ASN A 29 5.22 -9.18 12.28
CA ASN A 29 6.44 -9.98 12.26
C ASN A 29 6.15 -11.47 12.08
N ILE A 30 5.10 -11.99 12.72
CA ILE A 30 4.63 -13.36 12.51
C ILE A 30 4.16 -13.55 11.07
N TRP A 31 3.35 -12.64 10.54
CA TRP A 31 2.91 -12.69 9.14
C TRP A 31 4.10 -12.70 8.18
N LYS A 32 5.07 -11.79 8.37
CA LYS A 32 6.27 -11.66 7.54
C LYS A 32 7.07 -12.96 7.47
N LYS A 33 7.27 -13.64 8.61
CA LYS A 33 7.92 -14.96 8.69
C LYS A 33 7.16 -16.07 7.95
N ASN A 34 5.86 -15.92 7.78
CA ASN A 34 5.03 -16.90 7.08
C ASN A 34 4.82 -16.58 5.59
N THR A 35 5.21 -15.39 5.12
CA THR A 35 4.95 -14.95 3.73
C THR A 35 5.40 -15.93 2.62
N PRO A 36 6.56 -16.63 2.69
CA PRO A 36 6.95 -17.56 1.64
C PRO A 36 6.04 -18.79 1.50
N PHE A 37 5.32 -19.13 2.57
CA PHE A 37 4.37 -20.25 2.57
C PHE A 37 2.96 -19.82 2.16
N LEU A 38 2.66 -18.53 2.25
CA LEU A 38 1.33 -17.96 2.04
C LEU A 38 1.14 -17.37 0.63
N TYR A 39 2.21 -16.85 0.03
CA TYR A 39 2.13 -16.09 -1.22
C TYR A 39 3.25 -16.49 -2.18
N ASP A 40 2.89 -16.65 -3.46
CA ASP A 40 3.88 -16.82 -4.54
C ASP A 40 4.72 -15.54 -4.74
N THR A 41 4.16 -14.36 -4.43
CA THR A 41 4.84 -13.08 -4.61
C THR A 41 4.27 -12.04 -3.64
N VAL A 42 5.15 -11.36 -2.92
CA VAL A 42 4.83 -10.19 -2.11
C VAL A 42 5.72 -9.03 -2.56
N ILE A 43 5.12 -7.89 -2.88
CA ILE A 43 5.85 -6.66 -3.20
C ILE A 43 5.46 -5.62 -2.16
N SER A 44 6.44 -5.17 -1.38
CA SER A 44 6.27 -4.09 -0.41
C SER A 44 7.02 -2.85 -0.88
N HIS A 45 6.34 -1.71 -0.86
CA HIS A 45 6.91 -0.42 -1.24
C HIS A 45 6.37 0.67 -0.32
N THR A 46 7.28 1.39 0.34
CA THR A 46 6.92 2.54 1.17
C THR A 46 6.76 3.77 0.29
N MET A 47 5.57 4.33 0.28
CA MET A 47 5.26 5.59 -0.39
C MET A 47 5.60 6.78 0.51
N GLU A 48 5.94 7.92 -0.10
CA GLU A 48 6.17 9.18 0.61
C GLU A 48 4.87 9.71 1.26
N TRP A 49 3.77 9.62 0.52
CA TRP A 49 2.44 10.02 0.98
C TRP A 49 1.45 8.85 0.82
N PRO A 50 0.46 8.72 1.71
CA PRO A 50 -0.55 7.70 1.59
C PRO A 50 -1.39 7.90 0.34
N SER A 51 -1.93 6.78 -0.18
CA SER A 51 -2.80 6.77 -1.34
C SER A 51 -4.18 6.26 -0.96
N LEU A 52 -5.21 7.08 -1.19
CA LEU A 52 -6.61 6.68 -0.94
C LEU A 52 -7.24 5.93 -2.14
N THR A 53 -6.52 5.82 -3.25
CA THR A 53 -6.97 5.12 -4.46
C THR A 53 -5.87 4.24 -5.02
N VAL A 54 -6.25 3.06 -5.48
CA VAL A 54 -5.39 2.18 -6.28
C VAL A 54 -6.21 1.56 -7.39
N GLU A 55 -5.71 1.60 -8.62
CA GLU A 55 -6.35 0.93 -9.74
C GLU A 55 -5.32 0.51 -10.80
N TRP A 56 -5.35 -0.76 -11.21
CA TRP A 56 -4.55 -1.24 -12.33
C TRP A 56 -5.07 -0.65 -13.65
N LEU A 57 -4.15 -0.13 -14.46
CA LEU A 57 -4.47 0.29 -15.82
C LEU A 57 -4.49 -0.93 -16.75
N PRO A 58 -5.49 -1.07 -17.64
CA PRO A 58 -5.59 -2.18 -18.58
C PRO A 58 -4.68 -1.97 -19.80
N VAL A 59 -3.45 -1.51 -19.57
CA VAL A 59 -2.43 -1.34 -20.60
C VAL A 59 -1.67 -2.65 -20.72
N LYS A 60 -1.42 -3.10 -21.96
CA LYS A 60 -0.63 -4.31 -22.21
C LYS A 60 0.70 -4.21 -21.45
N PRO A 61 1.01 -5.16 -20.54
CA PRO A 61 2.24 -5.12 -19.76
C PRO A 61 3.45 -5.12 -20.70
N ALA A 62 4.45 -4.31 -20.39
CA ALA A 62 5.71 -4.37 -21.10
C ALA A 62 6.47 -5.60 -20.62
N PHE A 63 6.82 -6.49 -21.55
CA PHE A 63 7.58 -7.70 -21.23
C PHE A 63 9.05 -7.48 -21.53
N ASP A 64 9.88 -7.69 -20.52
CA ASP A 64 11.33 -7.67 -20.68
C ASP A 64 11.84 -9.10 -20.79
N LYS A 65 12.18 -9.51 -22.02
CA LYS A 65 12.70 -10.84 -22.33
C LYS A 65 14.01 -11.16 -21.61
N ALA A 66 14.71 -10.15 -21.09
CA ALA A 66 15.98 -10.33 -20.39
C ALA A 66 15.82 -10.51 -18.88
N SER A 67 14.66 -10.21 -18.29
CA SER A 67 14.50 -10.18 -16.83
C SER A 67 13.32 -11.00 -16.28
N ASP A 68 12.61 -11.77 -17.11
CA ASP A 68 11.44 -12.58 -16.72
C ASP A 68 10.34 -11.79 -15.96
N TYR A 69 10.36 -10.46 -16.10
CA TYR A 69 9.40 -9.56 -15.47
C TYR A 69 8.42 -8.98 -16.48
N SER A 70 7.20 -8.78 -16.01
CA SER A 70 6.19 -7.98 -16.70
C SER A 70 5.96 -6.69 -15.94
N THR A 71 6.05 -5.56 -16.64
CA THR A 71 5.82 -4.24 -16.04
C THR A 71 4.38 -3.83 -16.26
N HIS A 72 3.64 -3.72 -15.15
CA HIS A 72 2.25 -3.29 -15.10
C HIS A 72 2.18 -1.84 -14.61
N LYS A 73 1.10 -1.14 -14.97
CA LYS A 73 0.87 0.26 -14.56
C LYS A 73 -0.34 0.37 -13.66
N MET A 74 -0.28 1.24 -12.68
CA MET A 74 -1.40 1.53 -11.78
C MET A 74 -1.57 3.03 -11.53
N ILE A 75 -2.79 3.43 -11.23
CA ILE A 75 -3.16 4.76 -10.79
C ILE A 75 -3.06 4.81 -9.27
N LEU A 76 -2.40 5.84 -8.78
CA LEU A 76 -2.27 6.17 -7.37
C LEU A 76 -2.56 7.66 -7.17
N GLY A 77 -2.98 8.01 -5.96
CA GLY A 77 -3.15 9.38 -5.51
C GLY A 77 -2.25 9.73 -4.34
N THR A 78 -2.16 11.01 -3.99
CA THR A 78 -1.62 11.46 -2.71
C THR A 78 -2.74 12.00 -1.81
N HIS A 79 -2.52 11.89 -0.51
CA HIS A 79 -3.27 12.61 0.52
C HIS A 79 -2.26 13.27 1.46
N THR A 80 -2.08 14.59 1.31
CA THR A 80 -1.05 15.36 2.04
C THR A 80 -1.62 16.20 3.20
N SER A 81 -2.94 16.17 3.44
CA SER A 81 -3.61 16.98 4.48
C SER A 81 -3.29 18.49 4.41
N ASN A 82 -3.19 19.03 3.20
CA ASN A 82 -2.74 20.41 2.90
C ASN A 82 -1.29 20.75 3.28
N GLY A 83 -0.47 19.76 3.64
CA GLY A 83 0.94 19.96 3.96
C GLY A 83 1.85 20.11 2.74
N ASP A 84 1.42 19.62 1.56
CA ASP A 84 2.19 19.69 0.31
C ASP A 84 1.28 19.59 -0.93
N GLN A 85 1.83 19.87 -2.12
CA GLN A 85 1.17 19.70 -3.41
C GLN A 85 0.72 18.25 -3.60
N ASN A 86 -0.55 18.06 -3.96
CA ASN A 86 -1.09 16.74 -4.27
C ASN A 86 -0.81 16.34 -5.72
N TYR A 87 -0.73 15.03 -5.96
CA TYR A 87 -0.45 14.47 -7.28
C TYR A 87 -1.38 13.30 -7.61
N LEU A 88 -1.85 13.27 -8.86
CA LEU A 88 -2.25 12.04 -9.51
C LEU A 88 -0.99 11.36 -10.05
N MET A 89 -0.79 10.09 -9.70
CA MET A 89 0.44 9.36 -9.99
C MET A 89 0.19 8.11 -10.81
N ILE A 90 1.10 7.82 -11.74
CA ILE A 90 1.15 6.52 -12.43
C ILE A 90 2.34 5.72 -11.89
N GLY A 91 2.04 4.70 -11.11
CA GLY A 91 3.00 3.71 -10.63
C GLY A 91 3.30 2.65 -11.70
N GLN A 92 4.52 2.15 -11.70
CA GLN A 92 4.94 0.97 -12.47
C GLN A 92 5.38 -0.12 -11.51
N VAL A 93 4.93 -1.35 -11.75
CA VAL A 93 5.25 -2.52 -10.93
C VAL A 93 5.77 -3.65 -11.81
N LYS A 94 6.97 -4.14 -11.52
CA LYS A 94 7.61 -5.30 -12.14
C LYS A 94 7.15 -6.58 -11.43
N VAL A 95 6.22 -7.30 -12.05
CA VAL A 95 5.67 -8.55 -11.53
C VAL A 95 6.47 -9.73 -12.13
N PRO A 96 7.00 -10.66 -11.31
CA PRO A 96 7.61 -11.90 -11.79
C PRO A 96 6.61 -12.67 -12.65
N GLN A 97 7.04 -13.08 -13.84
CA GLN A 97 6.36 -14.17 -14.53
C GLN A 97 6.71 -15.45 -13.78
N GLN A 98 5.68 -16.22 -13.45
CA GLN A 98 5.78 -17.36 -12.53
C GLN A 98 6.88 -18.34 -12.99
N SER A 99 8.07 -18.27 -12.39
CA SER A 99 9.01 -19.38 -12.38
C SER A 99 8.66 -20.22 -11.15
N LYS A 100 8.29 -21.49 -11.39
CA LYS A 100 8.11 -22.49 -10.32
C LYS A 100 9.48 -22.87 -9.76
N GLU A 101 10.12 -21.95 -9.07
CA GLU A 101 11.25 -22.30 -8.22
C GLU A 101 10.65 -22.73 -6.88
N GLU A 102 10.83 -24.01 -6.54
CA GLU A 102 10.40 -24.53 -5.25
C GLU A 102 11.15 -23.79 -4.14
N VAL A 103 10.42 -23.30 -3.14
CA VAL A 103 11.01 -22.65 -1.97
C VAL A 103 11.88 -23.68 -1.24
N ASP A 104 13.19 -23.45 -1.20
CA ASP A 104 14.12 -24.27 -0.42
C ASP A 104 13.90 -23.99 1.08
N ILE A 105 13.09 -24.87 1.71
CA ILE A 105 12.62 -24.73 3.08
C ILE A 105 13.78 -24.71 4.08
N ASP A 106 14.80 -25.53 3.85
CA ASP A 106 15.94 -25.68 4.76
C ASP A 106 16.77 -24.39 4.81
N LYS A 107 17.00 -23.74 3.65
CA LYS A 107 17.68 -22.43 3.60
C LYS A 107 16.89 -21.31 4.29
N TYR A 108 15.56 -21.35 4.21
CA TYR A 108 14.70 -20.35 4.85
C TYR A 108 14.70 -20.47 6.38
N ILE A 109 14.69 -21.71 6.89
CA ILE A 109 14.74 -21.97 8.34
C ILE A 109 16.09 -21.53 8.94
N GLU A 110 17.19 -21.76 8.22
CA GLU A 110 18.53 -21.37 8.67
C GLU A 110 18.78 -19.85 8.61
N THR A 111 18.12 -19.13 7.69
CA THR A 111 18.22 -17.67 7.56
C THR A 111 16.85 -16.99 7.40
N PRO A 112 16.07 -16.89 8.49
CA PRO A 112 14.74 -16.25 8.46
C PRO A 112 14.79 -14.77 8.01
N GLU A 113 15.90 -14.08 8.31
CA GLU A 113 16.12 -12.69 7.90
C GLU A 113 16.51 -12.54 6.42
N SER A 114 17.06 -13.60 5.79
CA SER A 114 17.42 -13.61 4.37
C SER A 114 16.22 -13.95 3.48
N GLY A 115 15.04 -14.16 4.09
CA GLY A 115 13.78 -14.48 3.45
C GLY A 115 13.56 -13.72 2.15
N ALA A 116 13.90 -14.38 1.04
CA ALA A 116 13.82 -13.87 -0.31
C ALA A 116 12.39 -13.40 -0.71
N ALA A 117 11.37 -13.76 0.09
CA ALA A 117 9.99 -13.33 -0.10
C ALA A 117 9.72 -11.84 0.23
N LEU A 118 10.56 -11.20 1.06
CA LEU A 118 10.36 -9.80 1.45
C LEU A 118 11.64 -8.96 1.40
N ALA A 119 12.61 -9.35 0.58
CA ALA A 119 13.70 -8.45 0.22
C ALA A 119 13.03 -7.19 -0.36
N ALA A 120 13.11 -6.07 0.39
CA ALA A 120 12.54 -4.78 0.03
C ALA A 120 12.94 -4.49 -1.40
N SER A 121 12.04 -4.76 -2.32
CA SER A 121 12.42 -4.82 -3.72
C SER A 121 12.31 -3.41 -4.24
N LYS A 122 13.29 -2.61 -3.84
CA LYS A 122 13.35 -1.16 -4.08
C LYS A 122 13.24 -0.82 -5.57
N ASP A 123 13.54 -1.79 -6.44
CA ASP A 123 13.46 -1.68 -7.90
C ASP A 123 12.24 -2.35 -8.55
N ARG A 124 11.29 -2.90 -7.77
CA ARG A 124 10.07 -3.54 -8.31
C ARG A 124 8.93 -2.57 -8.51
N MET A 125 8.87 -1.50 -7.72
CA MET A 125 7.84 -0.47 -7.83
C MET A 125 8.47 0.91 -7.88
N CYS A 126 8.01 1.73 -8.82
CA CYS A 126 8.41 3.13 -8.91
C CYS A 126 7.28 4.01 -9.43
N ILE A 127 7.34 5.31 -9.13
CA ILE A 127 6.42 6.30 -9.68
C ILE A 127 6.98 6.84 -10.99
N SER A 128 6.29 6.53 -12.09
CA SER A 128 6.73 6.89 -13.44
C SER A 128 6.23 8.26 -13.91
N THR A 129 5.11 8.74 -13.36
CA THR A 129 4.52 10.02 -13.74
C THR A 129 3.82 10.61 -12.52
N LYS A 130 3.99 11.92 -12.32
CA LYS A 130 3.26 12.72 -11.34
C LYS A 130 2.59 13.88 -12.09
N ILE A 131 1.31 14.09 -11.83
CA ILE A 131 0.50 15.17 -12.42
C ILE A 131 -0.04 15.99 -11.25
N ASN A 132 0.20 17.30 -11.25
CA ASN A 132 -0.29 18.19 -10.20
C ASN A 132 -1.82 18.07 -10.09
N HIS A 133 -2.32 17.90 -8.87
CA HIS A 133 -3.73 17.76 -8.57
C HIS A 133 -4.15 18.86 -7.57
N PRO A 134 -5.28 19.55 -7.78
CA PRO A 134 -5.67 20.72 -6.99
C PRO A 134 -6.04 20.41 -5.52
N GLY A 135 -6.25 19.14 -5.19
CA GLY A 135 -6.53 18.67 -3.83
C GLY A 135 -6.16 17.21 -3.66
N GLU A 136 -6.56 16.61 -2.56
CA GLU A 136 -6.31 15.20 -2.29
C GLU A 136 -7.06 14.32 -3.29
N VAL A 137 -6.47 13.18 -3.67
CA VAL A 137 -7.09 12.25 -4.62
C VAL A 137 -7.78 11.15 -3.83
N ASN A 138 -9.06 11.34 -3.53
CA ASN A 138 -9.88 10.37 -2.79
C ASN A 138 -10.24 9.14 -3.62
N ARG A 139 -10.42 9.34 -4.91
CA ARG A 139 -10.69 8.28 -5.89
C ARG A 139 -10.14 8.70 -7.24
N ALA A 140 -9.53 7.77 -7.96
CA ALA A 140 -9.18 7.95 -9.35
C ALA A 140 -9.63 6.72 -10.14
N LYS A 141 -10.29 6.93 -11.29
CA LYS A 141 -10.78 5.88 -12.16
C LYS A 141 -10.44 6.12 -13.62
N TYR A 142 -9.91 5.12 -14.32
CA TYR A 142 -9.76 5.21 -15.77
C TYR A 142 -11.10 5.03 -16.49
N CYS A 143 -11.24 5.64 -17.67
CA CYS A 143 -12.36 5.40 -18.57
C CYS A 143 -12.18 4.06 -19.30
N PRO A 144 -13.10 3.08 -19.19
CA PRO A 144 -12.93 1.76 -19.81
C PRO A 144 -12.75 1.79 -21.33
N GLN A 145 -13.39 2.74 -22.01
CA GLN A 145 -13.29 2.91 -23.46
C GLN A 145 -11.96 3.56 -23.88
N ASN A 146 -11.37 4.35 -23.00
CA ASN A 146 -10.09 5.01 -23.24
C ASN A 146 -9.30 5.14 -21.93
N PRO A 147 -8.41 4.18 -21.61
CA PRO A 147 -7.65 4.16 -20.36
C PRO A 147 -6.70 5.35 -20.16
N PHE A 148 -6.47 6.17 -21.19
CA PHE A 148 -5.69 7.41 -21.07
C PHE A 148 -6.48 8.57 -20.46
N ILE A 149 -7.81 8.42 -20.34
CA ILE A 149 -8.66 9.38 -19.64
C ILE A 149 -8.87 8.87 -18.21
N ILE A 150 -8.48 9.69 -17.24
CA ILE A 150 -8.62 9.39 -15.81
C ILE A 150 -9.49 10.48 -15.19
N ALA A 151 -10.55 10.07 -14.52
CA ALA A 151 -11.38 10.93 -13.68
C ALA A 151 -10.94 10.81 -12.23
N THR A 152 -10.90 11.93 -11.52
CA THR A 152 -10.52 11.99 -10.11
C THR A 152 -11.64 12.62 -9.28
N LEU A 153 -11.68 12.30 -7.99
CA LEU A 153 -12.55 12.92 -7.01
C LEU A 153 -11.71 13.57 -5.92
N THR A 154 -11.94 14.86 -5.69
CA THR A 154 -11.27 15.65 -4.66
C THR A 154 -11.99 15.57 -3.30
N ASN A 155 -11.36 16.13 -2.27
CA ASN A 155 -12.02 16.41 -0.98
C ASN A 155 -13.18 17.41 -1.07
N THR A 156 -13.24 18.23 -2.13
CA THR A 156 -14.34 19.18 -2.36
C THR A 156 -15.56 18.55 -3.04
N GLY A 157 -15.50 17.27 -3.42
CA GLY A 157 -16.58 16.58 -4.13
C GLY A 157 -16.65 16.85 -5.64
N ASN A 158 -15.71 17.65 -6.16
CA ASN A 158 -15.48 17.85 -7.60
C ASN A 158 -14.41 16.91 -8.15
#